data_AF-A0A5K7Z479-F1
#
_entry.id   AF-A0A5K7Z479-F1
#
_cell.length_a   1.000
_cell.length_b   1.000
_cell.length_c   1.000
_cell.angle_alpha   90.00
_cell.angle_beta   90.00
_cell.angle_gamma   90.00
#
_symmetry.space_group_name_H-M   'P 1'
#
loop_
_entity.id
_entity.type
_entity.pdbx_description
1 polymer ?
#
loop_
_entity_poly.entity_id
_entity_poly.type
_entity_poly.pdbx_seq_one_letter_code
_entity_poly.pdbx_strand_id
1 'polypeptide(L)'
;MQPNLTVKDLESRWEKALEETRRAAATHPAIYRKLKAHAAEIVENPLDINDYFPTVEKLLNRLETLDPCRRGSIFDLFCERISPGNIWQVRTLRLECRDLLAHLDAFDRWKRERIHLRRVK
;
A
#
# COMPACT_ATOMS: atom_id res chain seq x y z
N MET A 1 20.76 18.32 0.03
CA MET A 1 20.25 18.51 -1.35
C MET A 1 19.64 17.21 -1.81
N GLN A 2 18.32 17.16 -2.04
CA GLN A 2 17.74 16.01 -2.73
C GLN A 2 18.22 16.07 -4.20
N PRO A 3 18.73 14.98 -4.78
CA PRO A 3 19.13 14.97 -6.18
C PRO A 3 17.91 15.33 -7.05
N ASN A 4 18.10 16.16 -8.07
CA ASN A 4 17.08 16.43 -9.09
C ASN A 4 16.80 15.13 -9.86
N LEU A 5 15.86 14.33 -9.35
CA LEU A 5 15.40 13.12 -10.01
C LEU A 5 14.71 13.51 -11.31
N THR A 6 15.10 12.88 -12.40
CA THR A 6 14.39 13.05 -13.66
C THR A 6 13.05 12.32 -13.60
N VAL A 7 12.10 12.70 -14.45
CA VAL A 7 10.82 11.96 -14.59
C VAL A 7 11.07 10.48 -14.84
N LYS A 8 12.07 10.15 -15.67
CA LYS A 8 12.47 8.78 -15.98
C LYS A 8 12.95 8.00 -14.75
N ASP A 9 13.65 8.66 -13.82
CA ASP A 9 14.09 8.01 -12.57
C ASP A 9 12.89 7.70 -11.66
N LEU A 10 11.90 8.60 -11.62
CA LEU A 10 10.68 8.39 -10.86
C LEU A 10 9.83 7.26 -11.46
N GLU A 11 9.69 7.21 -12.78
CA GLU A 11 9.00 6.12 -13.49
C GLU A 11 9.68 4.78 -13.23
N SER A 12 11.02 4.71 -13.30
CA SER A 12 11.76 3.47 -13.04
C SER A 12 11.60 3.01 -11.59
N ARG A 13 11.61 3.93 -10.63
CA ARG A 13 11.36 3.61 -9.22
C ARG A 13 9.94 3.10 -9.02
N TRP A 14 8.97 3.73 -9.66
CA TRP A 14 7.57 3.32 -9.59
C TRP A 14 7.36 1.93 -10.18
N GLU A 15 7.97 1.61 -11.33
CA GLU A 15 7.89 0.28 -11.92
C GLU A 15 8.50 -0.80 -11.01
N LYS A 16 9.64 -0.51 -10.37
CA LYS A 16 10.24 -1.41 -9.38
C LYS A 16 9.32 -1.65 -8.19
N ALA A 17 8.71 -0.59 -7.65
CA ALA A 17 7.75 -0.70 -6.55
C ALA A 17 6.55 -1.58 -6.93
N LEU A 18 6.01 -1.42 -8.14
CA LEU A 18 4.90 -2.24 -8.65
C LEU A 18 5.29 -3.72 -8.77
N GLU A 19 6.51 -4.02 -9.22
CA GLU A 19 6.99 -5.39 -9.35
C GLU A 19 7.22 -6.06 -7.97
N GLU A 20 7.78 -5.34 -7.00
CA GLU A 20 7.91 -5.86 -5.63
C GLU A 20 6.54 -6.02 -4.97
N THR A 21 5.61 -5.07 -5.14
CA THR A 21 4.21 -5.22 -4.71
C THR A 21 3.56 -6.44 -5.36
N ARG A 22 3.84 -6.73 -6.63
CA ARG A 22 3.33 -7.92 -7.32
C ARG A 22 3.79 -9.20 -6.66
N ARG A 23 5.07 -9.30 -6.33
CA ARG A 23 5.67 -10.47 -5.67
C ARG A 23 5.07 -10.66 -4.28
N ALA A 24 5.06 -9.61 -3.46
CA ALA A 24 4.46 -9.61 -2.13
C ALA A 24 2.98 -10.03 -2.12
N ALA A 25 2.16 -9.42 -2.99
CA ALA A 25 0.73 -9.74 -3.11
C ALA A 25 0.48 -11.16 -3.64
N ALA A 26 1.38 -11.71 -4.47
CA ALA A 26 1.30 -13.08 -4.94
C ALA A 26 1.66 -14.11 -3.86
N THR A 27 2.62 -13.79 -2.99
CA THR A 27 3.01 -14.64 -1.86
C THR A 27 1.92 -14.69 -0.78
N HIS A 28 1.26 -13.56 -0.49
CA HIS A 28 0.25 -13.46 0.57
C HIS A 28 -1.11 -12.91 0.08
N PRO A 29 -1.81 -13.58 -0.85
CA PRO A 29 -3.01 -13.06 -1.50
C PRO A 29 -4.17 -12.83 -0.51
N ALA A 30 -4.29 -13.66 0.52
CA ALA A 30 -5.31 -13.49 1.55
C ALA A 30 -5.06 -12.25 2.41
N ILE A 31 -3.79 -11.97 2.74
CA ILE A 31 -3.42 -10.78 3.53
C ILE A 31 -3.64 -9.52 2.71
N TYR A 32 -3.28 -9.55 1.42
CA TYR A 32 -3.55 -8.46 0.49
C TYR A 32 -5.04 -8.09 0.42
N ARG A 33 -5.93 -9.08 0.29
CA ARG A 33 -7.39 -8.84 0.30
C ARG A 33 -7.86 -8.25 1.63
N LYS A 34 -7.37 -8.78 2.75
CA LYS A 34 -7.69 -8.26 4.09
C LYS A 34 -7.19 -6.84 4.30
N LEU A 35 -6.03 -6.48 3.74
CA LEU A 35 -5.50 -5.11 3.76
C LEU A 35 -6.46 -4.16 3.03
N LYS A 36 -6.86 -4.50 1.79
CA LYS A 36 -7.83 -3.69 1.03
C LYS A 36 -9.14 -3.51 1.78
N ALA A 37 -9.71 -4.60 2.30
CA ALA A 37 -10.96 -4.55 3.04
C ALA A 37 -10.86 -3.68 4.31
N HIS A 38 -9.79 -3.83 5.08
CA HIS A 38 -9.60 -3.06 6.30
C HIS A 38 -9.36 -1.57 6.04
N ALA A 39 -8.61 -1.22 4.99
CA ALA A 39 -8.44 0.17 4.58
C ALA A 39 -9.76 0.79 4.11
N ALA A 40 -10.59 0.05 3.35
CA ALA A 40 -11.91 0.51 2.94
C ALA A 40 -12.84 0.74 4.15
N GLU A 41 -12.84 -0.18 5.11
CA GLU A 41 -13.61 -0.08 6.35
C GLU A 41 -13.29 1.20 7.13
N ILE A 42 -12.00 1.55 7.27
CA ILE A 42 -11.55 2.79 7.94
C ILE A 42 -12.03 4.05 7.20
N VAL A 43 -12.07 3.99 5.86
CA VAL A 43 -12.50 5.12 5.02
C VAL A 43 -14.01 5.32 5.08
N GLU A 44 -14.78 4.23 5.10
CA GLU A 44 -16.24 4.24 5.02
C GLU A 44 -16.91 4.47 6.37
N ASN A 45 -16.26 4.08 7.48
CA ASN A 45 -16.90 4.07 8.80
C ASN A 45 -16.29 5.10 9.78
N PRO A 46 -17.11 5.61 10.72
CA PRO A 46 -16.59 6.28 11.91
C PRO A 46 -15.72 5.31 12.71
N LEU A 47 -14.60 5.81 13.22
CA LEU A 47 -13.68 5.04 14.07
C LEU A 47 -13.76 5.61 15.48
N ASP A 48 -14.05 4.75 16.46
CA ASP A 48 -13.99 5.13 17.87
C ASP A 48 -12.55 5.49 18.25
N ILE A 49 -12.39 6.49 19.10
CA ILE A 49 -11.05 6.93 19.56
C ILE A 49 -10.32 5.82 20.32
N ASN A 50 -11.05 4.96 21.04
CA ASN A 50 -10.48 3.83 21.77
C ASN A 50 -10.02 2.72 20.81
N ASP A 51 -10.65 2.61 19.64
CA ASP A 51 -10.30 1.64 18.61
C ASP A 51 -9.22 2.13 17.65
N TYR A 52 -8.81 3.40 17.77
CA TYR A 52 -7.85 4.03 16.86
C TYR A 52 -6.51 3.28 16.81
N PHE A 53 -5.82 3.15 17.95
CA PHE A 53 -4.52 2.50 17.99
C PHE A 53 -4.58 1.02 17.57
N PRO A 54 -5.52 0.19 18.09
CA PRO A 54 -5.68 -1.18 17.62
C PRO A 54 -5.93 -1.31 16.11
N THR A 55 -6.66 -0.36 15.52
CA THR A 55 -6.94 -0.34 14.08
C THR A 55 -5.70 -0.01 13.27
N VAL A 56 -4.93 1.01 13.69
CA VAL A 56 -3.66 1.36 13.06
C VAL A 56 -2.66 0.21 13.15
N GLU A 57 -2.51 -0.41 14.32
CA GLU A 57 -1.62 -1.57 14.50
C GLU A 57 -2.00 -2.74 13.60
N LYS A 58 -3.30 -3.06 13.49
CA LYS A 58 -3.77 -4.11 12.56
C LYS A 58 -3.41 -3.78 11.12
N LEU A 59 -3.49 -2.51 10.72
CA LEU A 59 -3.13 -2.08 9.37
C LEU A 59 -1.63 -2.23 9.12
N LEU A 60 -0.79 -1.77 10.05
CA LEU A 60 0.68 -1.87 9.98
C LEU A 60 1.13 -3.33 9.95
N ASN A 61 0.60 -4.17 10.84
CA ASN A 61 0.93 -5.60 10.86
C ASN A 61 0.65 -6.27 9.51
N ARG A 62 -0.42 -5.87 8.81
CA ARG A 62 -0.73 -6.41 7.47
C ARG A 62 0.26 -5.92 6.41
N LEU A 63 0.64 -4.65 6.46
CA LEU A 63 1.63 -4.08 5.54
C LEU A 63 3.01 -4.73 5.77
N GLU A 64 3.43 -4.91 7.01
CA GLU A 64 4.67 -5.60 7.38
C GLU A 64 4.64 -7.09 7.01
N THR A 65 3.49 -7.75 7.14
CA THR A 65 3.35 -9.14 6.68
C THR A 65 3.51 -9.25 5.16
N LEU A 66 3.10 -8.23 4.41
CA LEU A 66 3.20 -8.23 2.95
C LEU A 66 4.61 -7.90 2.47
N ASP A 67 5.34 -7.02 3.17
CA ASP A 67 6.72 -6.66 2.84
C ASP A 67 7.63 -6.61 4.08
N PRO A 68 7.93 -7.78 4.69
CA PRO A 68 8.71 -7.83 5.94
C PRO A 68 10.16 -7.37 5.75
N CYS A 69 10.66 -7.39 4.50
CA CYS A 69 12.01 -6.99 4.16
C CYS A 69 12.12 -5.55 3.64
N ARG A 70 11.02 -4.79 3.62
CA ARG A 70 10.97 -3.39 3.14
C ARG A 70 11.68 -3.20 1.80
N ARG A 71 11.19 -3.91 0.78
CA ARG A 71 11.82 -3.96 -0.55
C ARG A 71 11.47 -2.74 -1.41
N GLY A 72 10.94 -1.67 -0.83
CA GLY A 72 10.46 -0.50 -1.57
C GLY A 72 9.16 -0.77 -2.34
N SER A 73 8.33 -1.70 -1.85
CA SER A 73 6.99 -1.91 -2.40
C SER A 73 6.05 -0.77 -1.98
N ILE A 74 4.85 -0.72 -2.57
CA ILE A 74 3.77 0.14 -2.07
C ILE A 74 3.52 -0.09 -0.56
N PHE A 75 3.65 -1.32 -0.06
CA PHE A 75 3.40 -1.61 1.35
C PHE A 75 4.43 -0.93 2.27
N ASP A 76 5.70 -0.92 1.87
CA ASP A 76 6.79 -0.26 2.58
C ASP A 76 6.57 1.26 2.67
N LEU A 77 6.20 1.89 1.53
CA LEU A 77 5.86 3.32 1.48
C LEU A 77 4.74 3.71 2.46
N PHE A 78 3.71 2.87 2.58
CA PHE A 78 2.59 3.14 3.47
C PHE A 78 2.85 2.71 4.92
N CYS A 79 3.76 1.76 5.19
CA CYS A 79 4.23 1.48 6.56
C CYS A 79 4.82 2.74 7.20
N GLU A 80 5.67 3.47 6.47
CA GLU A 80 6.28 4.70 6.97
C GLU A 80 5.25 5.82 7.18
N ARG A 81 4.34 5.99 6.22
CA ARG A 81 3.30 7.04 6.28
C ARG A 81 2.26 6.78 7.38
N ILE A 82 1.97 5.51 7.67
CA ILE A 82 0.91 5.11 8.62
C ILE A 82 1.43 4.90 10.05
N SER A 83 2.74 4.75 10.22
CA SER A 83 3.36 4.56 11.52
C SER A 83 2.94 5.66 12.53
N PRO A 84 2.60 5.31 13.79
CA PRO A 84 2.11 6.28 14.78
C PRO A 84 3.14 7.38 15.11
N GLY A 85 4.43 7.11 14.88
CA GLY A 85 5.49 8.12 15.01
C GLY A 85 5.38 9.26 13.98
N ASN A 86 4.73 9.01 12.85
CA ASN A 86 4.50 9.97 11.76
C ASN A 86 3.03 10.45 11.69
N ILE A 87 2.05 9.62 12.06
CA ILE A 87 0.64 10.02 12.15
C ILE A 87 0.33 10.54 13.55
N TRP A 88 0.51 11.84 13.74
CA TRP A 88 0.03 12.54 14.95
C TRP A 88 -1.45 12.94 14.89
N GLN A 89 -2.14 12.69 13.76
CA GLN A 89 -3.53 13.11 13.59
C GLN A 89 -4.42 11.97 13.09
N VAL A 90 -5.40 11.56 13.91
CA VAL A 90 -6.50 10.65 13.52
C VAL A 90 -7.15 11.06 12.18
N ARG A 91 -7.16 12.37 11.89
CA ARG A 91 -7.70 12.94 10.65
C ARG A 91 -6.92 12.53 9.40
N THR A 92 -5.60 12.31 9.48
CA THR A 92 -4.80 11.91 8.32
C THR A 92 -4.90 10.42 8.03
N LEU A 93 -5.23 9.57 9.01
CA LEU A 93 -5.37 8.11 8.79
C LEU A 93 -6.32 7.78 7.64
N ARG A 94 -7.50 8.43 7.57
CA ARG A 94 -8.45 8.21 6.48
C ARG A 94 -7.90 8.65 5.12
N LEU A 95 -7.16 9.75 5.10
CA LEU A 95 -6.54 10.26 3.88
C LEU A 95 -5.48 9.26 3.39
N GLU A 96 -4.64 8.78 4.30
CA GLU A 96 -3.62 7.77 4.02
C GLU A 96 -4.22 6.44 3.55
N CYS A 97 -5.35 6.01 4.12
CA CYS A 97 -6.07 4.81 3.66
C CYS A 97 -6.69 5.00 2.27
N ARG A 98 -7.20 6.20 1.94
CA ARG A 98 -7.69 6.52 0.59
C ARG A 98 -6.56 6.50 -0.43
N ASP A 99 -5.43 7.11 -0.09
CA ASP A 99 -4.23 7.09 -0.93
C ASP A 99 -3.75 5.65 -1.15
N LEU A 100 -3.69 4.84 -0.09
CA LEU A 100 -3.34 3.42 -0.18
C LEU A 100 -4.26 2.70 -1.16
N LEU A 101 -5.59 2.80 -0.98
CA LEU A 101 -6.55 2.16 -1.87
C LEU A 101 -6.38 2.59 -3.34
N ALA A 102 -6.15 3.89 -3.59
CA ALA A 102 -5.90 4.39 -4.93
C ALA A 102 -4.63 3.79 -5.56
N HIS A 103 -3.55 3.65 -4.78
CA HIS A 103 -2.31 3.02 -5.23
C HIS A 103 -2.51 1.53 -5.49
N LEU A 104 -3.25 0.83 -4.63
CA LEU A 104 -3.57 -0.59 -4.82
C LEU A 104 -4.45 -0.82 -6.04
N ASP A 105 -5.39 0.06 -6.34
CA ASP A 105 -6.22 -0.02 -7.54
C ASP A 105 -5.44 0.30 -8.82
N ALA A 106 -4.51 1.25 -8.76
CA ALA A 106 -3.58 1.51 -9.86
C ALA A 106 -2.69 0.28 -10.13
N PHE A 107 -2.18 -0.35 -9.07
CA PHE A 107 -1.44 -1.60 -9.16
C PHE A 107 -2.30 -2.74 -9.76
N ASP A 108 -3.55 -2.89 -9.34
CA ASP A 108 -4.45 -3.92 -9.87
C ASP A 108 -4.78 -3.70 -11.36
N ARG A 109 -4.86 -2.45 -11.83
CA ARG A 109 -4.97 -2.12 -13.26
C ARG A 109 -3.70 -2.51 -14.02
N TRP A 110 -2.55 -2.04 -13.56
CA TRP A 110 -1.25 -2.37 -14.14
C TRP A 110 -0.99 -3.87 -14.23
N LYS A 111 -1.33 -4.62 -13.17
CA LYS A 111 -1.21 -6.08 -13.13
C LYS A 111 -2.09 -6.74 -14.20
N ARG A 112 -3.34 -6.29 -14.37
CA ARG A 112 -4.28 -6.85 -15.36
C ARG A 112 -3.81 -6.61 -16.80
N GLU A 113 -3.28 -5.43 -17.07
CA GLU A 113 -2.73 -5.06 -18.40
C GLU A 113 -1.55 -5.97 -18.79
N ARG A 114 -0.65 -6.27 -17.85
CA ARG A 114 0.50 -7.18 -18.13
C ARG A 114 0.10 -8.65 -18.26
N ILE A 115 -0.94 -9.10 -17.55
CA ILE A 115 -1.44 -10.49 -17.68
C ILE A 115 -2.16 -10.70 -19.02
N HIS A 116 -2.86 -9.68 -19.54
CA HIS A 116 -3.54 -9.77 -20.85
C HIS A 116 -2.58 -9.93 -22.05
N LEU A 117 -1.31 -9.54 -21.90
CA LEU A 117 -0.28 -9.76 -22.92
C LEU A 117 0.18 -11.22 -23.03
N ARG A 118 -0.31 -12.14 -22.19
CA ARG A 118 0.02 -13.58 -22.23
C ARG A 118 -1.10 -14.48 -22.80
N ARG A 119 -1.94 -13.96 -23.69
CA ARG A 119 -2.75 -14.83 -24.57
C ARG A 119 -1.94 -15.20 -25.81
N VAL A 120 -1.01 -16.14 -25.63
CA VAL A 120 -0.31 -16.80 -26.77
C VAL A 120 -1.33 -17.73 -27.43
N LYS A 121 -1.48 -17.60 -28.75
CA LYS A 121 -2.28 -18.50 -29.60
C LYS A 121 -1.74 -19.92 -29.57
#